data_AF-A0A535NPU1-F1
#
_entry.id   AF-A0A535NPU1-F1
#
_cell.length_a   1.000
_cell.length_b   1.000
_cell.length_c   1.000
_cell.angle_alpha   90.00
_cell.angle_beta   90.00
_cell.angle_gamma   90.00
#
_symmetry.space_group_name_H-M   'P 1'
#
loop_
_entity.id
_entity.type
_entity.pdbx_description
1 polymer ?
#
loop_
_entity_poly.entity_id
_entity_poly.type
_entity_poly.pdbx_seq_one_letter_code
_entity_poly.pdbx_strand_id
1 'polypeptide(L)'
;MASVDPPRSGDPKIAGLADRTTALVGWTIAWRATSAIATLALGALLIRELPAEEYGRYTFVLSVLVYIALLATFGQDQGLLRYLPEVLARGDRAAANDLLRKSAIAILAVWLLTSGVVWVFRPAIDGVLQAHVADLLALGTFVLLGGIAAGVLSFALVAIYDMRSQAIA
;
A
#
# COMPACT_ATOMS: atom_id res chain seq x y z
N MET A 1 4.34 -10.71 46.67
CA MET A 1 4.24 -9.67 45.61
C MET A 1 5.66 -9.27 45.26
N ALA A 2 6.21 -9.79 44.16
CA ALA A 2 7.54 -9.37 43.70
C ALA A 2 7.36 -8.07 42.91
N SER A 3 7.97 -6.99 43.38
CA SER A 3 8.08 -5.72 42.67
C SER A 3 8.93 -5.93 41.41
N VAL A 4 8.31 -5.82 40.24
CA VAL A 4 9.04 -5.71 38.98
C VAL A 4 9.68 -4.33 38.97
N ASP A 5 10.99 -4.27 39.23
CA ASP A 5 11.74 -3.02 39.14
C ASP A 5 11.62 -2.45 37.72
N PRO A 6 11.42 -1.13 37.56
CA PRO A 6 11.37 -0.52 36.24
C PRO A 6 12.74 -0.68 35.54
N PRO A 7 12.76 -0.99 34.23
CA PRO A 7 14.01 -1.19 33.50
C PRO A 7 14.86 0.09 33.56
N ARG A 8 16.10 -0.06 34.02
CA ARG A 8 17.07 1.04 34.14
C ARG A 8 17.43 1.56 32.75
N SER A 9 17.35 2.87 32.56
CA SER A 9 17.86 3.59 31.38
C SER A 9 19.35 3.30 31.19
N GLY A 10 19.69 2.38 30.29
CA GLY A 10 21.05 1.88 30.09
C GLY A 10 21.15 0.40 29.76
N ASP A 11 20.04 -0.34 29.75
CA ASP A 11 20.01 -1.76 29.36
C ASP A 11 20.43 -1.91 27.87
N PRO A 12 21.50 -2.67 27.54
CA PRO A 12 22.03 -2.78 26.16
C PRO A 12 21.00 -3.26 25.13
N LYS A 13 19.95 -3.98 25.57
CA LYS A 13 18.81 -4.35 24.72
C LYS A 13 17.99 -3.13 24.27
N ILE A 14 17.80 -2.13 25.12
CA ILE A 14 17.04 -0.91 24.81
C ILE A 14 17.85 -0.01 23.86
N ALA A 15 19.16 0.12 24.09
CA ALA A 15 20.06 0.85 23.20
C ALA A 15 20.10 0.22 21.78
N GLY A 16 20.20 -1.12 21.69
CA GLY A 16 20.19 -1.83 20.41
C GLY A 16 18.84 -1.77 19.66
N LEU A 17 17.72 -1.69 20.38
CA LEU A 17 16.40 -1.45 19.77
C LEU A 17 16.31 -0.04 19.21
N ALA A 18 16.69 0.99 19.97
CA ALA A 18 16.66 2.39 19.52
C ALA A 18 17.48 2.61 18.24
N ASP A 19 18.65 2.00 18.14
CA ASP A 19 19.55 2.10 16.98
C ASP A 19 18.95 1.42 15.73
N ARG A 20 18.35 0.23 15.91
CA ARG A 20 17.62 -0.47 14.84
C ARG A 20 16.39 0.30 14.37
N THR A 21 15.64 0.90 15.30
CA THR A 21 14.45 1.69 14.96
C THR A 21 14.87 2.94 14.16
N THR A 22 15.95 3.59 14.56
CA THR A 22 16.49 4.77 13.86
C THR A 22 16.99 4.41 12.47
N ALA A 23 17.67 3.28 12.31
CA ALA A 23 18.12 2.79 11.01
C ALA A 23 16.93 2.45 10.08
N LEU A 24 15.89 1.79 10.60
CA LEU A 24 14.68 1.47 9.83
C LEU A 24 13.88 2.72 9.43
N VAL A 25 13.75 3.68 10.34
CA VAL A 25 13.09 4.97 10.07
C VAL A 25 13.92 5.77 9.06
N GLY A 26 15.24 5.86 9.24
CA GLY A 26 16.13 6.54 8.30
C GLY A 26 16.07 5.94 6.89
N TRP A 27 16.05 4.61 6.80
CA TRP A 27 15.88 3.89 5.53
C TRP A 27 14.53 4.19 4.85
N THR A 28 13.43 4.13 5.61
CA THR A 28 12.10 4.43 5.05
C THR A 28 11.96 5.89 4.60
N ILE A 29 12.54 6.83 5.34
CA ILE A 29 12.57 8.25 4.95
C ILE A 29 13.40 8.44 3.68
N ALA A 30 14.58 7.83 3.60
CA ALA A 30 15.43 7.90 2.40
C ALA A 30 14.67 7.40 1.16
N TRP A 31 14.00 6.24 1.28
CA TRP A 31 13.20 5.70 0.19
C TRP A 31 12.04 6.61 -0.23
N ARG A 32 11.34 7.20 0.75
CA ARG A 32 10.25 8.17 0.48
C ARG A 32 10.78 9.42 -0.22
N ALA A 33 11.92 9.95 0.21
CA ALA A 33 12.56 11.10 -0.42
C ALA A 33 12.97 10.79 -1.87
N THR A 34 13.61 9.65 -2.13
CA THR A 34 13.95 9.21 -3.48
C THR A 34 12.72 9.08 -4.36
N SER A 35 11.64 8.49 -3.84
CA SER A 35 10.37 8.34 -4.57
C SER A 35 9.75 9.70 -4.93
N ALA A 36 9.79 10.67 -4.00
CA ALA A 36 9.29 12.01 -4.24
C ALA A 36 10.10 12.75 -5.33
N ILE A 37 11.44 12.65 -5.26
CA ILE A 37 12.33 13.25 -6.27
C ILE A 37 12.09 12.63 -7.65
N ALA A 38 11.98 11.30 -7.73
CA ALA A 38 11.71 10.60 -8.98
C ALA A 38 10.35 11.03 -9.57
N THR A 39 9.32 11.18 -8.73
CA THR A 39 7.99 11.63 -9.16
C THR A 39 8.04 13.05 -9.71
N LEU A 40 8.76 13.95 -9.05
CA LEU A 40 8.95 15.33 -9.52
C LEU A 40 9.72 15.37 -10.83
N ALA A 41 10.79 14.59 -10.97
CA ALA A 41 11.58 14.52 -12.19
C ALA A 41 10.74 14.01 -13.37
N LEU A 42 9.93 12.96 -13.16
CA LEU A 42 8.99 12.45 -14.15
C LEU A 42 7.95 13.52 -14.55
N GLY A 43 7.38 14.24 -13.59
CA GLY A 43 6.47 15.35 -13.85
C GLY A 43 7.11 16.45 -14.71
N ALA A 44 8.34 16.84 -14.40
CA ALA A 44 9.09 17.83 -15.16
C ALA A 44 9.40 17.37 -16.60
N LEU A 45 9.74 16.08 -16.78
CA LEU A 45 9.94 15.50 -18.11
C LEU A 45 8.65 15.45 -18.92
N LEU A 46 7.53 15.02 -18.31
CA LEU A 46 6.21 14.99 -18.95
C LEU A 46 5.78 16.37 -19.44
N ILE A 47 6.00 17.43 -18.64
CA ILE A 47 5.68 18.81 -19.04
C ILE A 47 6.52 19.27 -20.26
N ARG A 48 7.76 18.78 -20.39
CA ARG A 48 8.63 19.14 -21.53
C ARG A 48 8.28 18.40 -22.81
N GLU A 49 7.84 17.15 -22.70
CA GLU A 49 7.62 16.26 -23.85
C GLU A 49 6.17 16.27 -24.34
N LEU A 50 5.17 16.53 -23.49
CA LEU A 50 3.76 16.50 -23.90
C LEU A 50 3.20 17.88 -24.30
N PRO A 51 2.38 17.93 -25.36
CA PRO A 51 1.51 19.07 -25.65
C PRO A 51 0.58 19.37 -24.46
N ALA A 52 0.27 20.66 -24.24
CA ALA A 52 -0.54 21.11 -23.11
C ALA A 52 -1.91 20.41 -23.02
N GLU A 53 -2.52 20.07 -24.15
CA GLU A 53 -3.79 19.35 -24.21
C GLU A 53 -3.68 17.90 -23.68
N GLU A 54 -2.61 17.20 -24.04
CA GLU A 54 -2.37 15.82 -23.59
C GLU A 54 -1.94 15.77 -22.12
N TYR A 55 -1.16 16.77 -21.67
CA TYR A 55 -0.79 16.92 -20.26
C TYR A 55 -2.03 17.14 -19.36
N GLY A 56 -3.01 17.92 -19.83
CA GLY A 56 -4.29 18.11 -19.14
C GLY A 56 -5.07 16.79 -18.98
N ARG A 57 -5.14 16.00 -20.05
CA ARG A 57 -5.78 14.67 -20.02
C ARG A 57 -5.06 13.71 -19.07
N TYR A 58 -3.73 13.66 -19.12
CA TYR A 58 -2.91 12.86 -18.22
C TYR A 58 -3.14 13.22 -16.75
N THR A 59 -3.09 14.51 -16.42
CA THR A 59 -3.26 15.00 -15.04
C THR A 59 -4.65 14.71 -14.50
N PHE A 60 -5.68 14.80 -15.36
CA PHE A 60 -7.04 14.41 -15.00
C PHE A 60 -7.12 12.91 -14.67
N VAL A 61 -6.62 12.04 -15.57
CA VAL A 61 -6.59 10.58 -15.33
C VAL A 61 -5.86 10.27 -14.04
N LEU A 62 -4.68 10.85 -13.84
CA LEU A 62 -3.88 10.64 -12.64
C LEU A 62 -4.65 11.04 -11.37
N SER A 63 -5.35 12.17 -11.41
CA SER A 63 -6.15 12.65 -10.27
C SER A 63 -7.29 11.68 -9.94
N VAL A 64 -8.01 11.21 -10.97
CA VAL A 64 -9.08 10.21 -10.80
C VAL A 64 -8.53 8.90 -10.25
N LEU A 65 -7.38 8.44 -10.77
CA LEU A 65 -6.70 7.24 -10.28
C LEU A 65 -6.30 7.37 -8.80
N VAL A 66 -5.83 8.54 -8.37
CA VAL A 66 -5.53 8.80 -6.95
C VAL A 66 -6.77 8.69 -6.08
N TYR A 67 -7.91 9.26 -6.50
CA TYR A 67 -9.16 9.12 -5.76
C TYR A 67 -9.67 7.68 -5.72
N ILE A 68 -9.55 6.94 -6.82
CA ILE A 68 -9.87 5.52 -6.90
C ILE A 68 -9.00 4.72 -5.93
N ALA A 69 -7.68 4.96 -5.93
CA ALA A 69 -6.77 4.30 -5.00
C ALA A 69 -7.11 4.60 -3.54
N LEU A 70 -7.38 5.86 -3.20
CA LEU A 70 -7.78 6.25 -1.85
C LEU A 70 -9.04 5.54 -1.39
N LEU A 71 -10.04 5.41 -2.27
CA LEU A 71 -11.26 4.67 -1.96
C LEU A 71 -11.00 3.17 -1.81
N ALA A 72 -10.12 2.61 -2.65
CA ALA A 72 -9.80 1.19 -2.64
C ALA A 72 -8.95 0.76 -1.42
N THR A 73 -8.10 1.64 -0.90
CA THR A 73 -7.28 1.37 0.30
C THR A 73 -7.94 1.83 1.60
N PHE A 74 -9.11 2.48 1.52
CA PHE A 74 -9.79 3.06 2.67
C PHE A 74 -10.12 2.00 3.72
N GLY A 75 -9.60 2.19 4.94
CA GLY A 75 -9.86 1.33 6.10
C GLY A 75 -8.99 0.07 6.24
N GLN A 76 -8.24 -0.32 5.21
CA GLN A 76 -7.42 -1.54 5.27
C GLN A 76 -6.10 -1.36 6.03
N ASP A 77 -5.36 -0.29 5.73
CA ASP A 77 -4.07 -0.04 6.36
C ASP A 77 -4.21 0.16 7.87
N GLN A 78 -5.30 0.81 8.31
CA GLN A 78 -5.54 1.01 9.73
C GLN A 78 -6.02 -0.26 10.45
N GLY A 79 -6.79 -1.11 9.78
CA GLY A 79 -7.26 -2.38 10.34
C GLY A 79 -6.12 -3.37 10.58
N LEU A 80 -5.26 -3.58 9.57
CA LEU A 80 -4.09 -4.44 9.70
C LEU A 80 -3.11 -3.90 10.75
N LEU A 81 -2.75 -2.62 10.68
CA LEU A 81 -1.78 -2.05 11.62
C LEU A 81 -2.25 -2.06 13.07
N ARG A 82 -3.56 -2.08 13.31
CA ARG A 82 -4.12 -2.14 14.65
C ARG A 82 -4.27 -3.57 15.18
N TYR A 83 -4.84 -4.47 14.39
CA TYR A 83 -5.19 -5.81 14.88
C TYR A 83 -4.09 -6.85 14.69
N LEU A 84 -3.21 -6.68 13.69
CA LEU A 84 -2.09 -7.59 13.46
C LEU A 84 -1.13 -7.69 14.67
N PRO A 85 -0.62 -6.58 15.25
CA PRO A 85 0.24 -6.66 16.42
C PRO A 85 -0.48 -7.19 17.66
N GLU A 86 -1.78 -6.92 17.80
CA GLU A 86 -2.58 -7.42 18.94
C GLU A 86 -2.76 -8.94 18.90
N VAL A 87 -2.98 -9.51 17.70
CA VAL A 87 -3.11 -10.96 17.51
C VAL A 87 -1.76 -11.67 17.61
N LEU A 88 -0.69 -11.06 17.07
CA LEU A 88 0.69 -11.56 17.23
C LEU A 88 1.12 -11.56 18.71
N ALA A 89 0.78 -10.53 19.48
CA ALA A 89 1.09 -10.45 20.90
C ALA A 89 0.40 -11.54 21.73
N ARG A 90 -0.75 -12.03 21.27
CA ARG A 90 -1.50 -13.13 21.91
C ARG A 90 -0.97 -14.53 21.52
N GLY A 91 -0.02 -14.62 20.59
CA GLY A 91 0.55 -15.89 20.12
C GLY A 91 -0.39 -16.72 19.24
N ASP A 92 -1.56 -16.19 18.89
CA ASP A 92 -2.56 -16.90 18.08
C ASP A 92 -2.25 -16.75 16.58
N ARG A 93 -1.33 -17.61 16.12
CA ARG A 93 -0.87 -17.66 14.72
C ARG A 93 -1.99 -18.02 13.75
N ALA A 94 -3.02 -18.75 14.19
CA ALA A 94 -4.16 -19.13 13.35
C ALA A 94 -5.05 -17.90 13.07
N ALA A 95 -5.33 -17.10 14.10
CA ALA A 95 -6.08 -15.86 13.95
C ALA A 95 -5.33 -14.82 13.11
N ALA A 96 -3.99 -14.75 13.21
CA ALA A 96 -3.19 -13.83 12.38
C ALA A 96 -3.29 -14.19 10.89
N ASN A 97 -3.20 -15.48 10.55
CA ASN A 97 -3.35 -15.95 9.17
C ASN A 97 -4.77 -15.75 8.62
N ASP A 98 -5.80 -15.96 9.43
CA ASP A 98 -7.18 -15.71 9.02
C ASP A 98 -7.43 -14.22 8.73
N LEU A 99 -6.87 -13.32 9.56
CA LEU A 99 -6.95 -11.88 9.35
C LEU A 99 -6.23 -11.44 8.06
N LEU A 100 -5.02 -11.96 7.82
CA LEU A 100 -4.26 -11.70 6.59
C LEU A 100 -5.01 -12.21 5.35
N ARG A 101 -5.57 -13.42 5.41
CA ARG A 101 -6.32 -14.03 4.29
C ARG A 101 -7.60 -13.25 3.98
N LYS A 102 -8.39 -12.91 5.00
CA LYS A 102 -9.61 -12.10 4.83
C LYS A 102 -9.29 -10.72 4.25
N SER A 103 -8.20 -10.10 4.70
CA SER A 103 -7.76 -8.81 4.16
C SER A 103 -7.31 -8.90 2.70
N ALA A 104 -6.56 -9.95 2.33
CA ALA A 104 -6.16 -10.20 0.95
C ALA A 104 -7.37 -10.44 0.04
N ILE A 105 -8.35 -11.23 0.48
CA ILE A 105 -9.61 -11.46 -0.26
C ILE A 105 -10.39 -10.16 -0.41
N ALA A 106 -10.50 -9.36 0.65
CA ALA A 106 -11.17 -8.05 0.60
C ALA A 106 -10.49 -7.12 -0.41
N ILE A 107 -9.15 -7.08 -0.46
CA ILE A 107 -8.39 -6.32 -1.47
C ILE A 107 -8.69 -6.80 -2.88
N LEU A 108 -8.71 -8.10 -3.12
CA LEU A 108 -8.97 -8.65 -4.44
C LEU A 108 -10.40 -8.37 -4.87
N ALA A 109 -11.36 -8.42 -3.93
CA ALA A 109 -12.75 -8.08 -4.20
C ALA A 109 -12.90 -6.59 -4.53
N VAL A 110 -12.31 -5.70 -3.73
CA VAL A 110 -12.31 -4.25 -4.01
C VAL A 110 -11.63 -3.94 -5.33
N TRP A 111 -10.50 -4.59 -5.62
CA TRP A 111 -9.79 -4.47 -6.89
C TRP A 111 -10.70 -4.84 -8.07
N LEU A 112 -11.25 -6.06 -8.05
CA LEU A 112 -12.11 -6.56 -9.13
C LEU A 112 -13.37 -5.72 -9.31
N LEU A 113 -14.02 -5.32 -8.22
CA LEU A 113 -15.21 -4.47 -8.25
C LEU A 113 -14.89 -3.11 -8.84
N THR A 114 -13.81 -2.47 -8.38
CA THR A 114 -13.45 -1.12 -8.82
C THR A 114 -12.98 -1.12 -10.27
N SER A 115 -12.14 -2.08 -10.67
CA SER A 115 -11.75 -2.27 -12.06
C SER A 115 -12.96 -2.60 -12.96
N GLY A 116 -13.88 -3.43 -12.48
CA GLY A 116 -15.10 -3.77 -13.20
C GLY A 116 -16.01 -2.56 -13.41
N VAL A 117 -16.21 -1.73 -12.37
CA VAL A 117 -16.97 -0.48 -12.46
C VAL A 117 -16.35 0.46 -13.48
N VAL A 118 -15.05 0.73 -13.40
CA VAL A 118 -14.37 1.61 -14.38
C VAL A 118 -14.52 1.08 -15.81
N TRP A 119 -14.44 -0.24 -16.01
CA TRP A 119 -14.59 -0.85 -17.32
C TRP A 119 -16.02 -0.77 -17.87
N VAL A 120 -17.04 -0.96 -17.02
CA VAL A 120 -18.46 -0.86 -17.41
C VAL A 120 -18.87 0.58 -17.72
N PHE A 121 -18.35 1.55 -16.97
CA PHE A 121 -18.66 2.97 -17.18
C PHE A 121 -17.78 3.64 -18.25
N ARG A 122 -16.82 2.92 -18.85
CA ARG A 122 -15.96 3.38 -19.95
C ARG A 122 -16.70 4.17 -21.05
N PRO A 123 -17.82 3.70 -21.64
CA PRO A 123 -18.51 4.46 -22.69
C PRO A 123 -19.14 5.77 -22.21
N ALA A 124 -19.58 5.85 -20.96
CA ALA A 124 -20.09 7.09 -20.37
C ALA A 124 -18.95 8.09 -20.10
N ILE A 125 -17.79 7.60 -19.69
CA ILE A 125 -16.57 8.39 -19.49
C ILE A 125 -16.09 8.95 -20.83
N ASP A 126 -16.02 8.11 -21.88
CA ASP A 126 -15.63 8.55 -23.22
C ASP A 126 -16.61 9.59 -23.81
N GLY A 127 -17.92 9.42 -23.56
CA GLY A 127 -18.95 10.36 -24.01
C GLY A 127 -18.85 11.75 -23.37
N VAL A 128 -18.41 11.83 -22.11
CA VAL A 128 -18.25 13.10 -21.39
C VAL A 128 -16.88 13.74 -21.63
N LEU A 129 -15.82 12.94 -21.85
CA LEU A 129 -14.43 13.43 -21.91
C LEU A 129 -13.83 13.53 -23.32
N GLN A 130 -14.53 13.11 -24.39
CA GLN A 130 -14.14 13.30 -25.81
C GLN A 130 -12.66 13.04 -26.14
N ALA A 131 -12.06 12.05 -25.52
CA ALA A 131 -10.65 11.74 -25.69
C ALA A 131 -10.43 10.30 -25.27
N HIS A 132 -9.42 9.62 -25.82
CA HIS A 132 -8.97 8.25 -25.55
C HIS A 132 -8.47 8.03 -24.10
N VAL A 133 -9.15 8.65 -23.14
CA VAL A 133 -8.86 8.80 -21.73
C VAL A 133 -9.43 7.61 -20.97
N ALA A 134 -10.55 7.03 -21.40
CA ALA A 134 -11.13 5.89 -20.69
C ALA A 134 -10.27 4.62 -20.80
N ASP A 135 -9.49 4.46 -21.87
CA ASP A 135 -8.56 3.34 -22.05
C ASP A 135 -7.37 3.46 -21.11
N LEU A 136 -6.79 4.66 -21.06
CA LEU A 136 -5.71 5.00 -20.13
C LEU A 136 -6.16 4.91 -18.68
N LEU A 137 -7.39 5.35 -18.39
CA LEU A 137 -7.96 5.27 -17.05
C LEU A 137 -8.28 3.82 -16.65
N ALA A 138 -8.83 3.02 -17.55
CA ALA A 138 -9.11 1.60 -17.29
C ALA A 138 -7.81 0.81 -17.07
N LEU A 139 -6.82 0.99 -17.95
CA LEU A 139 -5.51 0.35 -17.82
C LEU A 139 -4.77 0.84 -16.58
N GLY A 140 -4.77 2.15 -16.34
CA GLY A 140 -4.17 2.75 -15.14
C GLY A 140 -4.82 2.23 -13.86
N THR A 141 -6.16 2.09 -13.83
CA THR A 141 -6.89 1.56 -12.67
C THR A 141 -6.51 0.10 -12.43
N PHE A 142 -6.50 -0.71 -13.49
CA PHE A 142 -6.15 -2.12 -13.40
C PHE A 142 -4.71 -2.31 -12.89
N VAL A 143 -3.74 -1.58 -13.45
CA VAL A 143 -2.32 -1.64 -13.06
C VAL A 143 -2.12 -1.14 -11.62
N LEU A 144 -2.73 0.00 -11.27
CA LEU A 144 -2.60 0.61 -9.94
C LEU A 144 -3.12 -0.32 -8.85
N LEU A 145 -4.35 -0.78 -9.01
CA LEU A 145 -4.98 -1.64 -8.01
C LEU A 145 -4.37 -3.06 -8.01
N GLY A 146 -3.92 -3.55 -9.17
CA GLY A 146 -3.15 -4.79 -9.26
C GLY A 146 -1.81 -4.70 -8.51
N GLY A 147 -1.12 -3.56 -8.61
CA GLY A 147 0.10 -3.29 -7.84
C GLY A 147 -0.14 -3.26 -6.34
N ILE A 148 -1.23 -2.61 -5.89
CA ILE A 148 -1.64 -2.60 -4.48
C ILE A 148 -1.94 -4.03 -4.00
N ALA A 149 -2.71 -4.81 -4.77
CA ALA A 149 -3.04 -6.18 -4.44
C ALA A 149 -1.80 -7.09 -4.37
N ALA A 150 -0.88 -6.97 -5.34
CA ALA A 150 0.37 -7.72 -5.35
C ALA A 150 1.28 -7.38 -4.17
N GLY A 151 1.33 -6.11 -3.76
CA GLY A 151 2.07 -5.66 -2.58
C GLY A 151 1.55 -6.31 -1.30
N VAL A 152 0.23 -6.31 -1.10
CA VAL A 152 -0.39 -6.93 0.09
C VAL A 152 -0.27 -8.45 0.06
N LEU A 153 -0.41 -9.08 -1.12
CA LEU A 153 -0.20 -10.52 -1.25
C LEU A 153 1.25 -10.91 -0.93
N SER A 154 2.22 -10.14 -1.39
CA SER A 154 3.64 -10.36 -1.06
C SER A 154 3.88 -10.22 0.44
N PHE A 155 3.30 -9.20 1.08
CA PHE A 155 3.38 -9.02 2.52
C PHE A 155 2.77 -10.21 3.29
N ALA A 156 1.58 -10.66 2.87
CA ALA A 156 0.91 -11.81 3.47
C ALA A 156 1.73 -13.10 3.32
N LEU A 157 2.34 -13.34 2.16
CA LEU A 157 3.20 -14.49 1.91
C LEU A 157 4.46 -14.48 2.80
N VAL A 158 5.12 -13.33 2.92
CA VAL A 158 6.28 -13.15 3.80
C VAL A 158 5.88 -13.40 5.25
N ALA A 159 4.76 -12.83 5.72
CA ALA A 159 4.27 -13.03 7.08
C ALA A 159 3.96 -14.52 7.38
N ILE A 160 3.32 -15.23 6.44
CA ILE A 160 3.05 -16.67 6.58
C ILE A 160 4.36 -17.46 6.62
N TYR A 161 5.34 -17.11 5.78
CA TYR A 161 6.64 -17.78 5.74
C TYR A 161 7.42 -17.59 7.04
N ASP A 162 7.51 -16.36 7.54
CA ASP A 162 8.18 -16.04 8.81
C ASP A 162 7.52 -16.74 10.01
N MET A 163 6.19 -16.85 10.02
CA MET A 163 5.49 -17.60 11.07
C MET A 163 5.78 -19.09 11.02
N ARG A 164 5.96 -19.65 9.81
CA ARG A 164 6.28 -21.08 9.62
C ARG A 164 7.73 -21.38 10.00
N SER A 165 8.67 -20.50 9.69
CA SER A 165 10.08 -20.67 10.07
C SER A 165 10.24 -20.64 11.60
N GLN A 166 9.53 -19.76 12.30
CA GLN A 166 9.49 -19.68 13.77
C GLN A 166 8.69 -20.80 14.46
N ALA A 167 8.01 -21.68 13.71
CA ALA A 167 7.32 -22.85 14.27
C ALA A 167 8.20 -24.11 14.24
N ILE A 168 9.25 -24.11 13.43
CA ILE A 168 10.16 -25.24 13.22
C ILE A 168 11.46 -25.07 14.04
N ALA A 169 11.78 -23.83 14.44
CA ALA A 169 12.87 -23.50 15.37
C ALA A 169 12.41 -23.58 16.84
#